data_AF-A0A5K1FM02-F1
#
_entry.id   AF-A0A5K1FM02-F1
#
_cell.length_a   1.000
_cell.length_b   1.000
_cell.length_c   1.000
_cell.angle_alpha   90.00
_cell.angle_beta   90.00
_cell.angle_gamma   90.00
#
_symmetry.space_group_name_H-M   'P 1'
#
loop_
_entity.id
_entity.type
_entity.pdbx_description
1 polymer ?
#
loop_
_entity_poly.entity_id
_entity_poly.type
_entity_poly.pdbx_seq_one_letter_code
_entity_poly.pdbx_strand_id
1 'polypeptide(L)'
;FNYDSGLHTLYEVSSADYNGCSSNNFVNTDTNSGATTILLKTAGTHYFICGTPSHCMSGMRMSVSVSAAGSPTTPSSSTTTPSTTSTTTSTSGSSGNSLQAPVIGGAIVAAAVALFA
;
A
#
# COMPACT_ATOMS: atom_id res chain seq x y z
N PHE A 1 -2.72 -8.50 -9.56
CA PHE A 1 -3.23 -9.87 -9.49
C PHE A 1 -2.27 -10.75 -10.26
N ASN A 2 -1.69 -11.76 -9.63
CA ASN A 2 -0.83 -12.73 -10.29
C ASN A 2 -1.47 -14.10 -10.13
N TYR A 3 -1.54 -14.88 -11.20
CA TYR A 3 -2.20 -16.18 -11.22
C TYR A 3 -1.68 -17.04 -12.38
N ASP A 4 -1.80 -18.36 -12.28
CA ASP A 4 -1.45 -19.28 -13.37
C ASP A 4 -2.44 -19.13 -14.54
N SER A 5 -1.93 -18.62 -15.66
CA SER A 5 -2.72 -18.46 -16.88
C SER A 5 -3.25 -19.82 -17.36
N GLY A 6 -4.53 -19.85 -17.73
CA GLY A 6 -5.22 -21.08 -18.13
C GLY A 6 -5.86 -21.86 -16.97
N LEU A 7 -5.41 -21.67 -15.72
CA LEU A 7 -6.06 -22.26 -14.54
C LEU A 7 -6.98 -21.26 -13.83
N HIS A 8 -6.60 -20.00 -13.85
CA HIS A 8 -7.30 -18.94 -13.15
C HIS A 8 -7.64 -17.78 -14.09
N THR A 9 -8.61 -17.00 -13.64
CA THR A 9 -9.15 -15.84 -14.33
C THR A 9 -9.49 -14.78 -13.29
N LEU A 10 -9.65 -13.55 -13.75
CA LEU A 10 -10.04 -12.42 -12.94
C LEU A 10 -11.25 -11.74 -13.58
N TYR A 11 -12.31 -11.56 -12.80
CA TYR A 11 -13.49 -10.78 -13.18
C TYR A 11 -13.80 -9.79 -12.08
N GLU A 12 -13.94 -8.51 -12.41
CA GLU A 12 -14.54 -7.51 -11.55
C GLU A 12 -16.06 -7.51 -11.78
N VAL A 13 -16.84 -7.75 -10.73
CA VAL A 13 -18.28 -8.02 -10.83
C VAL A 13 -19.08 -7.19 -9.82
N SER A 14 -20.41 -7.22 -9.95
CA SER A 14 -21.32 -6.63 -8.96
C SER A 14 -21.30 -7.41 -7.62
N SER A 15 -21.82 -6.83 -6.55
CA SER A 15 -21.97 -7.56 -5.26
C SER A 15 -22.90 -8.78 -5.38
N ALA A 16 -23.95 -8.69 -6.21
CA ALA A 16 -24.86 -9.79 -6.47
C ALA A 16 -24.15 -10.95 -7.19
N ASP A 17 -23.38 -10.61 -8.22
CA ASP A 17 -22.59 -11.58 -8.99
C ASP A 17 -21.45 -12.19 -8.17
N TYR A 18 -20.82 -11.42 -7.28
CA TYR A 18 -19.83 -11.92 -6.32
C TYR A 18 -20.41 -12.95 -5.36
N ASN A 19 -21.62 -12.70 -4.84
CA ASN A 19 -22.31 -13.63 -3.94
C ASN A 19 -22.77 -14.88 -4.67
N GLY A 20 -23.25 -14.73 -5.91
CA GLY A 20 -23.70 -15.82 -6.78
C GLY A 20 -22.57 -16.53 -7.54
N CYS A 21 -21.33 -16.06 -7.44
CA CYS A 21 -20.20 -16.53 -8.25
C CYS A 21 -20.49 -16.52 -9.77
N SER A 22 -21.15 -15.46 -10.25
CA SER A 22 -21.49 -15.23 -11.65
C SER A 22 -20.43 -14.38 -12.33
N SER A 23 -19.85 -14.88 -13.43
CA SER A 23 -18.91 -14.13 -14.28
C SER A 23 -19.57 -13.64 -15.57
N ASN A 24 -20.90 -13.65 -15.64
CA ASN A 24 -21.64 -13.33 -16.88
C ASN A 24 -21.74 -11.82 -17.12
N ASN A 25 -21.64 -11.02 -16.06
CA ASN A 25 -21.68 -9.57 -16.12
C ASN A 25 -20.49 -9.01 -15.34
N PHE A 26 -19.54 -8.41 -16.06
CA PHE A 26 -18.30 -7.92 -15.49
C PHE A 26 -18.00 -6.50 -15.96
N VAL A 27 -17.35 -5.74 -15.09
CA VAL A 27 -16.85 -4.39 -15.36
C VAL A 27 -15.46 -4.46 -16.00
N ASN A 28 -14.62 -5.35 -15.49
CA ASN A 28 -13.29 -5.66 -16.01
C ASN A 28 -13.08 -7.18 -16.02
N THR A 29 -12.24 -7.66 -16.93
CA THR A 29 -11.85 -9.07 -16.96
C THR A 29 -10.41 -9.23 -17.46
N ASP A 30 -9.75 -10.25 -16.96
CA ASP A 30 -8.56 -10.83 -17.57
C ASP A 30 -8.61 -12.35 -17.41
N THR A 31 -8.37 -13.08 -18.50
CA THR A 31 -8.48 -14.54 -18.53
C THR A 31 -7.20 -15.22 -19.02
N ASN A 32 -6.14 -14.44 -19.33
CA ASN A 32 -4.98 -15.02 -19.99
C ASN A 32 -3.63 -14.38 -19.64
N SER A 33 -3.57 -13.17 -19.08
CA SER A 33 -2.26 -12.55 -18.79
C SER A 33 -1.47 -13.33 -17.74
N GLY A 34 -2.15 -13.87 -16.72
CA GLY A 34 -1.50 -14.40 -15.52
C GLY A 34 -0.89 -13.32 -14.62
N ALA A 35 -0.86 -12.07 -15.08
CA ALA A 35 -0.52 -10.89 -14.31
C ALA A 35 -1.37 -9.70 -14.77
N THR A 36 -2.27 -9.22 -13.92
CA THR A 36 -3.22 -8.14 -14.22
C THR A 36 -3.13 -7.03 -13.18
N THR A 37 -3.18 -5.78 -13.64
CA THR A 37 -3.32 -4.59 -12.76
C THR A 37 -4.65 -3.92 -13.05
N ILE A 38 -5.48 -3.76 -12.01
CA ILE A 38 -6.76 -3.03 -12.10
C ILE A 38 -6.64 -1.73 -11.32
N LEU A 39 -6.93 -0.60 -11.99
CA LEU A 39 -6.94 0.73 -11.40
C LEU A 39 -8.31 1.05 -10.82
N LEU A 40 -8.43 1.14 -9.49
CA LEU A 40 -9.68 1.50 -8.81
C LEU A 40 -9.75 3.02 -8.63
N LYS A 41 -10.57 3.67 -9.47
CA LYS A 41 -10.68 5.15 -9.52
C LYS A 41 -11.81 5.70 -8.66
N THR A 42 -12.73 4.85 -8.24
CA THR A 42 -13.94 5.25 -7.51
C THR A 42 -13.87 4.76 -6.08
N ALA A 43 -14.41 5.55 -5.16
CA ALA A 43 -14.66 5.07 -3.81
C ALA A 43 -15.79 4.03 -3.83
N GLY A 44 -15.75 3.08 -2.89
CA GLY A 44 -16.70 1.99 -2.77
C GLY A 44 -16.01 0.63 -2.70
N THR A 45 -16.82 -0.42 -2.63
CA THR A 45 -16.34 -1.81 -2.62
C THR A 45 -16.36 -2.37 -4.03
N HIS A 46 -15.21 -2.82 -4.49
CA HIS A 46 -15.01 -3.52 -5.75
C HIS A 46 -14.92 -5.03 -5.46
N TYR A 47 -15.60 -5.84 -6.25
CA TYR A 47 -15.66 -7.28 -6.04
C TYR A 47 -15.00 -8.01 -7.19
N PHE A 48 -14.14 -8.98 -6.86
CA PHE A 48 -13.39 -9.76 -7.82
C PHE A 48 -13.61 -11.26 -7.58
N ILE A 49 -13.77 -12.01 -8.67
CA ILE A 49 -13.93 -13.47 -8.62
C ILE A 49 -13.02 -14.14 -9.66
N CYS A 50 -12.72 -15.42 -9.43
CA CYS A 50 -12.27 -16.30 -10.49
C CYS A 50 -13.46 -17.01 -11.14
N GLY A 51 -13.59 -16.90 -12.46
CA GLY A 51 -14.67 -17.51 -13.24
C GLY A 51 -14.43 -18.99 -13.60
N THR A 52 -13.28 -19.57 -13.23
CA THR A 52 -13.04 -21.01 -13.43
C THR A 52 -14.06 -21.80 -12.60
N PRO A 53 -14.68 -22.86 -13.16
CA PRO A 53 -15.69 -23.64 -12.46
C PRO A 53 -15.25 -24.07 -11.06
N SER A 54 -16.14 -23.96 -10.07
CA SER A 54 -15.90 -24.25 -8.65
C SER A 54 -14.94 -23.29 -7.91
N HIS A 55 -14.05 -22.55 -8.58
CA HIS A 55 -13.02 -21.74 -7.89
C HIS A 55 -13.63 -20.64 -7.02
N CYS A 56 -14.57 -19.85 -7.55
CA CYS A 56 -15.23 -18.82 -6.75
C CYS A 56 -16.00 -19.40 -5.56
N MET A 57 -16.75 -20.49 -5.78
CA MET A 57 -17.52 -21.16 -4.73
C MET A 57 -16.62 -21.75 -3.63
N SER A 58 -15.40 -22.15 -4.02
CA SER A 58 -14.36 -22.67 -3.12
C SER A 58 -13.58 -21.56 -2.41
N GLY A 59 -13.93 -20.29 -2.62
CA GLY A 59 -13.34 -19.15 -1.91
C GLY A 59 -12.38 -18.30 -2.73
N MET A 60 -12.18 -18.58 -4.02
CA MET A 60 -11.34 -17.74 -4.91
C MET A 60 -12.11 -16.51 -5.36
N ARG A 61 -12.35 -15.61 -4.39
CA ARG A 61 -13.05 -14.35 -4.54
C ARG A 61 -12.54 -13.35 -3.51
N MET A 62 -12.50 -12.08 -3.86
CA MET A 62 -12.05 -11.01 -2.96
C MET A 62 -12.83 -9.72 -3.14
N SER A 63 -12.96 -8.95 -2.06
CA SER A 63 -13.54 -7.61 -2.08
C SER A 63 -12.49 -6.59 -1.68
N VAL A 64 -12.38 -5.50 -2.42
CA VAL A 64 -11.46 -4.39 -2.13
C VAL A 64 -12.30 -3.16 -1.83
N SER A 65 -12.16 -2.61 -0.62
CA SER A 65 -12.84 -1.37 -0.25
C SER A 65 -11.90 -0.18 -0.46
N VAL A 66 -12.35 0.77 -1.28
CA VAL A 66 -11.62 2.00 -1.60
C VAL A 66 -12.34 3.17 -0.92
N SER A 67 -11.63 3.89 -0.06
CA SER A 67 -12.14 5.15 0.49
C SER A 67 -11.92 6.27 -0.51
N ALA A 68 -12.78 7.29 -0.46
CA ALA A 68 -12.53 8.53 -1.19
C ALA A 68 -11.15 9.09 -0.78
N ALA A 69 -10.38 9.51 -1.77
CA ALA A 69 -9.15 10.24 -1.51
C ALA A 69 -9.54 11.56 -0.82
N GLY A 70 -8.99 11.79 0.37
CA GLY A 70 -9.04 13.11 0.99
C GLY A 70 -8.35 14.12 0.07
N SER A 71 -8.80 15.39 0.12
CA SER A 71 -8.08 16.47 -0.55
C SER A 71 -6.61 16.44 -0.15
N PRO A 72 -5.65 16.67 -1.07
CA PRO A 72 -4.25 16.77 -0.68
C PRO A 72 -4.11 17.88 0.35
N THR A 73 -3.76 17.54 1.59
CA THR A 73 -3.32 18.53 2.56
C THR A 73 -1.97 19.02 2.11
N THR A 74 -1.92 20.24 1.57
CA THR A 74 -0.65 20.94 1.34
C THR A 74 0.15 20.90 2.65
N PRO A 75 1.40 20.42 2.68
CA PRO A 75 2.23 20.56 3.87
C PRO A 75 2.36 22.06 4.15
N SER A 76 1.84 22.51 5.30
CA SER A 76 2.04 23.88 5.77
C SER A 76 3.51 24.02 6.12
N SER A 77 4.27 24.74 5.29
CA SER A 77 5.63 25.15 5.59
C SER A 77 5.60 26.08 6.81
N SER A 78 5.85 25.54 7.99
CA SER A 78 6.16 26.36 9.17
C SER A 78 7.59 26.88 9.02
N THR A 79 7.74 28.06 8.42
CA THR A 79 8.99 28.81 8.42
C THR A 79 9.24 29.33 9.84
N THR A 80 10.01 28.60 10.66
CA THR A 80 10.52 29.12 11.92
C THR A 80 11.65 30.10 11.64
N THR A 81 11.32 31.39 11.62
CA THR A 81 12.29 32.50 11.62
C THR A 81 13.04 32.49 12.96
N PRO A 82 14.39 32.43 12.98
CA PRO A 82 15.13 32.61 14.21
C PRO A 82 15.30 34.11 14.50
N SER A 83 14.71 34.60 15.59
CA SER A 83 15.06 35.90 16.17
C SER A 83 16.29 35.73 17.06
N THR A 84 17.45 36.18 16.58
CA THR A 84 18.65 36.35 17.39
C THR A 84 18.62 37.71 18.08
N THR A 85 18.65 37.72 19.42
CA THR A 85 19.08 38.89 20.20
C THR A 85 19.86 38.39 21.42
N SER A 86 21.07 38.93 21.54
CA SER A 86 22.19 38.53 22.40
C SER A 86 22.08 39.13 23.81
N THR A 87 22.55 38.43 24.87
CA THR A 87 23.44 39.00 25.92
C THR A 87 23.97 37.96 26.96
N THR A 88 25.30 37.76 26.94
CA THR A 88 26.29 37.75 28.06
C THR A 88 26.16 36.89 29.35
N THR A 89 27.08 35.90 29.42
CA THR A 89 28.06 35.55 30.50
C THR A 89 27.68 35.41 31.98
N SER A 90 27.98 34.23 32.57
CA SER A 90 29.03 34.05 33.61
C SER A 90 29.30 32.57 33.96
N THR A 91 30.51 32.35 34.48
CA THR A 91 31.35 31.14 34.50
C THR A 91 31.23 30.28 35.78
N SER A 92 31.42 28.95 35.68
CA SER A 92 32.48 28.16 36.38
C SER A 92 32.08 26.75 36.88
N GLY A 93 32.87 25.75 36.44
CA GLY A 93 33.17 24.48 37.14
C GLY A 93 32.19 23.31 36.94
N SER A 94 32.58 22.04 36.79
CA SER A 94 33.87 21.36 36.61
C SER A 94 33.58 19.88 36.29
N SER A 95 34.41 19.28 35.44
CA SER A 95 34.81 17.85 35.44
C SER A 95 33.81 16.73 35.08
N GLY A 96 34.16 15.93 34.06
CA GLY A 96 33.62 14.58 33.88
C GLY A 96 33.77 14.05 32.44
N ASN A 97 34.92 13.43 32.15
CA ASN A 97 35.36 12.97 30.83
C ASN A 97 34.47 11.89 30.14
N SER A 98 34.75 11.75 28.84
CA SER A 98 34.86 10.49 28.08
C SER A 98 33.56 9.86 27.55
N LEU A 99 33.36 9.53 26.27
CA LEU A 99 34.21 9.38 25.08
C LEU A 99 33.38 9.68 23.80
N GLN A 100 34.06 10.13 22.74
CA GLN A 100 33.52 10.49 21.44
C GLN A 100 33.30 9.26 20.51
N ALA A 101 32.20 9.34 19.73
CA ALA A 101 32.05 9.02 18.29
C ALA A 101 32.09 7.55 17.78
N PRO A 102 31.62 7.24 16.55
CA PRO A 102 31.06 8.11 15.50
C PRO A 102 29.71 7.65 14.87
N VAL A 103 29.13 8.58 14.12
CA VAL A 103 28.05 8.40 13.13
C VAL A 103 28.57 7.73 11.86
N ILE A 104 27.87 6.72 11.32
CA ILE A 104 27.97 6.30 9.92
C ILE A 104 26.57 5.88 9.43
N GLY A 105 26.13 6.49 8.34
CA GLY A 105 24.85 6.24 7.70
C GLY A 105 24.77 4.92 6.93
N GLY A 106 23.54 4.50 6.64
CA GLY A 106 23.26 3.39 5.75
C GLY A 106 21.75 3.25 5.55
N ALA A 107 21.29 3.49 4.31
CA ALA A 107 19.93 3.20 3.88
C ALA A 107 19.71 1.68 3.89
N ILE A 108 18.65 1.21 4.56
CA ILE A 108 18.20 -0.18 4.47
C ILE A 108 17.01 -0.26 3.50
N VAL A 109 17.29 -0.72 2.28
CA VAL A 109 16.27 -1.18 1.34
C VAL A 109 15.89 -2.59 1.76
N ALA A 110 14.72 -2.76 2.38
CA ALA A 110 14.20 -4.07 2.73
C ALA A 110 13.59 -4.74 1.50
N ALA A 111 14.34 -5.62 0.85
CA ALA A 111 13.81 -6.60 -0.10
C ALA A 111 13.49 -7.88 0.68
N ALA A 112 12.20 -8.16 0.88
CA ALA A 112 11.75 -9.43 1.42
C ALA A 112 11.45 -10.37 0.24
N VAL A 113 12.38 -11.30 -0.04
CA VAL A 113 12.14 -12.47 -0.88
C VAL A 113 11.58 -13.56 0.03
N ALA A 114 10.29 -13.86 -0.11
CA ALA A 114 9.70 -15.03 0.53
C ALA A 114 9.65 -16.18 -0.48
N LEU A 115 10.52 -17.16 -0.29
CA LEU A 115 10.44 -18.49 -0.88
C LEU A 115 9.47 -19.31 -0.04
N PHE A 116 8.50 -19.97 -0.67
CA PHE A 116 7.82 -21.12 -0.07
C PHE A 116 7.86 -22.28 -1.05
N ALA A 117 8.20 -23.45 -0.48
CA ALA A 117 8.35 -24.74 -1.12
C ALA A 117 7.00 -25.33 -1.57
#